data_AF-A9WG43-F1
#
_entry.id   AF-A9WG43-F1
#
_cell.length_a   1.000
_cell.length_b   1.000
_cell.length_c   1.000
_cell.angle_alpha   90.00
_cell.angle_beta   90.00
_cell.angle_gamma   90.00
#
_symmetry.space_group_name_H-M   'P 1'
#
loop_
_entity.id
_entity.type
_entity.pdbx_description
1 polymer ?
#
loop_
_entity_poly.entity_id
_entity_poly.type
_entity_poly.pdbx_seq_one_letter_code
_entity_poly.pdbx_strand_id
1 'polypeptide(L)'
;MDFLSLLWLFFIISSLQPVIRQRMLDAARQRLLEQLERKRKSRVIVLIHRQETMSLLGFPLVRYINIEDSEAVLRAIKMTDRDIPIDLILHTPGGLVLAAEQIARALTKHAAKVTVFVPHYAMSGGTLIALAADEIVMDENAVLGPVDPQLGQHPAASILSVLERKPLSEIDDETLMMADIAEKAIRQVKRTVCELLRDKMPVERAEEVAHTLASGVWTHDYPITVSEARELGLPISTEVPEEIYQIMALYPQTAQRRPSVEYIPAPRSRQSSV
;
A
#
# COMPACT_ATOMS: atom_id res chain seq x y z
N MET A 1 4.69 -54.38 3.62
CA MET A 1 4.01 -53.33 2.84
C MET A 1 4.40 -53.53 1.39
N ASP A 2 3.43 -53.57 0.48
CA ASP A 2 3.71 -53.68 -0.95
C ASP A 2 4.33 -52.38 -1.50
N PHE A 3 5.18 -52.46 -2.52
CA PHE A 3 5.85 -51.31 -3.14
C PHE A 3 4.84 -50.29 -3.65
N LEU A 4 3.73 -50.75 -4.24
CA LEU A 4 2.64 -49.89 -4.68
C LEU A 4 1.99 -49.15 -3.50
N SER A 5 1.83 -49.80 -2.34
CA SER A 5 1.30 -49.15 -1.14
C SER A 5 2.24 -48.06 -0.62
N LEU A 6 3.56 -48.27 -0.66
CA LEU A 6 4.55 -47.27 -0.28
C LEU A 6 4.56 -46.09 -1.27
N LEU A 7 4.41 -46.34 -2.57
CA LEU A 7 4.32 -45.31 -3.59
C LEU A 7 3.07 -44.43 -3.41
N TRP A 8 1.90 -45.05 -3.18
CA TRP A 8 0.66 -44.32 -2.88
C TRP A 8 0.76 -43.50 -1.59
N LEU A 9 1.35 -44.07 -0.53
CA LEU A 9 1.58 -43.36 0.72
C LEU A 9 2.50 -42.15 0.51
N PHE A 10 3.55 -42.29 -0.29
CA PHE A 10 4.43 -41.19 -0.67
C PHE A 10 3.65 -40.07 -1.39
N PHE A 11 2.85 -40.39 -2.42
CA PHE A 11 2.05 -39.38 -3.12
C PHE A 11 1.02 -38.68 -2.23
N ILE A 12 0.41 -39.41 -1.29
CA ILE A 12 -0.52 -38.83 -0.30
C ILE A 12 0.22 -37.85 0.62
N ILE A 13 1.40 -38.23 1.14
CA ILE A 13 2.20 -37.35 2.00
C ILE A 13 2.72 -36.13 1.22
N SER A 14 3.23 -36.33 0.00
CA SER A 14 3.73 -35.24 -0.85
C SER A 14 2.63 -34.28 -1.29
N SER A 15 1.39 -34.74 -1.47
CA SER A 15 0.27 -33.84 -1.81
C SER A 15 -0.20 -32.98 -0.62
N LEU A 16 0.05 -33.42 0.62
CA LEU A 16 -0.24 -32.64 1.83
C LEU A 16 0.85 -31.62 2.19
N GLN A 17 2.08 -31.80 1.70
CA GLN A 17 3.22 -30.92 2.00
C GLN A 17 2.94 -29.42 1.71
N PRO A 18 2.32 -29.01 0.57
CA PRO A 18 2.01 -27.61 0.31
C PRO A 18 1.02 -27.01 1.32
N VAL A 19 0.02 -27.78 1.73
CA VAL A 19 -0.99 -27.35 2.70
C VAL A 19 -0.38 -27.16 4.08
N ILE A 20 0.48 -28.08 4.51
CA ILE A 20 1.21 -27.97 5.78
C ILE A 20 2.11 -26.73 5.75
N ARG A 21 2.87 -26.52 4.68
CA ARG A 21 3.73 -25.34 4.51
C ARG A 21 2.91 -24.04 4.60
N GLN A 22 1.76 -23.98 3.93
CA GLN A 22 0.88 -22.82 3.97
C GLN A 22 0.37 -22.55 5.38
N ARG A 23 -0.13 -23.57 6.08
CA ARG A 23 -0.58 -23.45 7.48
C ARG A 23 0.54 -23.01 8.42
N MET A 24 1.76 -23.50 8.23
CA MET A 24 2.92 -23.07 9.01
C MET A 24 3.24 -21.59 8.78
N LEU A 25 3.15 -21.11 7.55
CA LEU A 25 3.35 -19.69 7.22
C LEU A 25 2.27 -18.81 7.84
N ASP A 26 1.01 -19.21 7.76
CA ASP A 26 -0.10 -18.45 8.34
C ASP A 26 -0.01 -18.39 9.87
N ALA A 27 0.39 -19.49 10.52
CA ALA A 27 0.67 -19.52 11.95
C ALA A 27 1.87 -18.61 12.33
N ALA A 28 2.92 -18.56 11.50
CA ALA A 28 4.05 -17.66 11.72
C ALA A 28 3.64 -16.18 11.60
N ARG A 29 2.80 -15.84 10.62
CA ARG A 29 2.25 -14.49 10.46
C ARG A 29 1.43 -14.09 11.68
N GLN A 30 0.48 -14.93 12.10
CA GLN A 30 -0.35 -14.66 13.27
C GLN A 30 0.47 -14.42 14.54
N ARG A 31 1.50 -15.25 14.79
CA ARG A 31 2.38 -15.08 15.95
C ARG A 31 3.11 -13.73 15.96
N LEU A 32 3.66 -13.31 14.82
CA LEU A 32 4.35 -12.01 14.73
C LEU A 32 3.38 -10.83 14.89
N LEU A 33 2.17 -10.94 14.34
CA LEU A 33 1.13 -9.92 14.51
C LEU A 33 0.72 -9.81 15.98
N GLU A 34 0.46 -10.92 16.66
CA GLU A 34 0.16 -10.92 18.09
C GLU A 34 1.29 -10.34 18.94
N GLN A 35 2.55 -10.64 18.59
CA GLN A 35 3.72 -10.08 19.28
C GLN A 35 3.76 -8.56 19.13
N LEU A 36 3.53 -8.05 17.91
CA LEU A 36 3.53 -6.62 17.62
C LEU A 36 2.35 -5.91 18.30
N GLU A 37 1.14 -6.48 18.23
CA GLU A 37 -0.06 -5.98 18.92
C GLU A 37 0.18 -5.85 20.43
N ARG A 38 0.79 -6.87 21.07
CA ARG A 38 1.12 -6.84 22.50
C ARG A 38 2.15 -5.77 22.84
N LYS A 39 3.20 -5.64 22.02
CA LYS A 39 4.29 -4.69 22.23
C LYS A 39 3.81 -3.24 22.11
N ARG A 40 2.97 -2.96 21.10
CA ARG A 40 2.46 -1.62 20.81
C ARG A 40 1.12 -1.31 21.47
N LYS A 41 0.46 -2.32 22.06
CA LYS A 41 -0.88 -2.23 22.65
C LYS A 41 -1.90 -1.67 21.67
N SER A 42 -1.81 -2.14 20.43
CA SER A 42 -2.59 -1.68 19.28
C SER A 42 -3.24 -2.87 18.59
N ARG A 43 -4.23 -2.58 17.73
CA ARG A 43 -4.67 -3.48 16.67
C ARG A 43 -3.69 -3.38 15.51
N VAL A 44 -3.15 -4.50 15.03
CA VAL A 44 -2.33 -4.53 13.82
C VAL A 44 -3.17 -4.99 12.64
N ILE A 45 -3.19 -4.18 11.58
CA ILE A 45 -3.83 -4.49 10.30
C ILE A 45 -2.72 -4.58 9.24
N VAL A 46 -2.81 -5.55 8.33
CA VAL A 46 -1.82 -5.73 7.27
C VAL A 46 -2.50 -5.64 5.91
N LEU A 47 -2.09 -4.67 5.10
CA LEU A 47 -2.51 -4.52 3.71
C LEU A 47 -1.28 -4.55 2.81
N ILE A 48 -0.98 -5.73 2.27
CA ILE A 48 0.18 -5.98 1.42
C ILE A 48 -0.31 -6.52 0.07
N HIS A 49 0.01 -5.78 -0.99
CA HIS A 49 -0.18 -6.21 -2.36
C HIS A 49 1.19 -6.51 -2.99
N ARG A 50 1.40 -7.78 -3.34
CA ARG A 50 2.58 -8.25 -4.07
C ARG A 50 2.15 -8.97 -5.35
N GLN A 51 3.05 -9.08 -6.31
CA GLN A 51 2.81 -9.88 -7.52
C GLN A 51 2.67 -11.36 -7.13
N GLU A 52 1.59 -11.98 -7.60
CA GLU A 52 1.36 -13.42 -7.50
C GLU A 52 1.36 -14.05 -8.90
N THR A 53 2.05 -15.16 -9.06
CA THR A 53 1.96 -16.01 -10.25
C THR A 53 0.98 -17.13 -9.99
N MET A 54 -0.01 -17.30 -10.86
CA MET A 54 -0.85 -18.50 -10.84
C MET A 54 0.02 -19.69 -11.21
N SER A 55 0.18 -20.63 -10.29
CA SER A 55 1.07 -21.79 -10.39
C SER A 55 0.76 -22.74 -11.56
N LEU A 56 -0.43 -22.61 -12.19
CA LEU A 56 -0.89 -23.51 -13.25
C LEU A 56 -0.73 -22.94 -14.68
N LEU A 57 -0.73 -21.61 -14.85
CA LEU A 57 -0.77 -20.98 -16.19
C LEU A 57 0.36 -19.96 -16.46
N GLY A 58 1.18 -19.60 -15.47
CA GLY A 58 2.40 -18.81 -15.68
C GLY A 58 2.20 -17.32 -15.97
N PHE A 59 0.96 -16.80 -15.94
CA PHE A 59 0.70 -15.37 -16.09
C PHE A 59 0.85 -14.63 -14.75
N PRO A 60 1.57 -13.49 -14.71
CA PRO A 60 1.69 -12.67 -13.51
C PRO A 60 0.38 -11.91 -13.24
N LEU A 61 -0.10 -11.93 -12.00
CA LEU A 61 -1.21 -11.11 -11.52
C LEU A 61 -0.65 -10.08 -10.52
N VAL A 62 -0.80 -8.80 -10.85
CA VAL A 62 -0.52 -7.71 -9.91
C VAL A 62 -1.77 -7.51 -9.06
N ARG A 63 -1.61 -7.55 -7.72
CA ARG A 63 -2.71 -7.23 -6.81
C ARG A 63 -2.76 -5.72 -6.56
N TYR A 64 -3.97 -5.21 -6.36
CA TYR A 64 -4.26 -3.81 -6.11
C TYR A 64 -5.31 -3.70 -5.01
N ILE A 65 -5.41 -2.53 -4.36
CA ILE A 65 -6.49 -2.23 -3.42
C ILE A 65 -7.83 -2.40 -4.14
N ASN A 66 -8.69 -3.27 -3.62
CA ASN A 66 -10.02 -3.54 -4.16
C ASN A 66 -11.13 -3.39 -3.10
N ILE A 67 -12.38 -3.67 -3.48
CA ILE A 67 -13.54 -3.57 -2.56
C ILE A 67 -13.46 -4.60 -1.43
N GLU A 68 -12.94 -5.79 -1.68
CA GLU A 68 -12.83 -6.84 -0.66
C GLU A 68 -11.83 -6.44 0.43
N ASP A 69 -10.73 -5.80 0.04
CA ASP A 69 -9.74 -5.21 0.94
C ASP A 69 -10.39 -4.12 1.80
N SER A 70 -11.16 -3.19 1.19
CA SER A 70 -11.81 -2.12 1.95
C SER A 70 -12.81 -2.69 2.96
N GLU A 71 -13.64 -3.65 2.57
CA GLU A 71 -14.54 -4.32 3.50
C GLU A 71 -13.81 -5.03 4.65
N ALA A 72 -12.70 -5.72 4.36
CA ALA A 72 -11.93 -6.41 5.38
C ALA A 72 -11.29 -5.45 6.38
N VAL A 73 -10.68 -4.37 5.91
CA VAL A 73 -10.08 -3.34 6.75
C VAL A 73 -11.16 -2.61 7.57
N LEU A 74 -12.29 -2.25 6.95
CA LEU A 74 -13.43 -1.65 7.66
C LEU A 74 -13.98 -2.56 8.76
N ARG A 75 -14.06 -3.87 8.53
CA ARG A 75 -14.44 -4.85 9.57
C ARG A 75 -13.42 -4.88 10.70
N ALA A 76 -12.12 -4.90 10.40
CA ALA A 76 -11.06 -4.91 11.41
C ALA A 76 -11.10 -3.64 12.29
N ILE A 77 -11.29 -2.46 11.69
CA ILE A 77 -11.49 -1.19 12.41
C ILE A 77 -12.73 -1.28 13.31
N LYS A 78 -13.86 -1.76 12.77
CA LYS A 78 -15.12 -1.89 13.53
C LYS A 78 -15.04 -2.89 14.69
N MET A 79 -14.19 -3.92 14.57
CA MET A 79 -13.94 -4.92 15.62
C MET A 79 -12.88 -4.47 16.63
N THR A 80 -12.40 -3.23 16.55
CA THR A 80 -11.40 -2.67 17.45
C THR A 80 -12.06 -1.59 18.30
N ASP A 81 -11.84 -1.66 19.61
CA ASP A 81 -12.38 -0.68 20.56
C ASP A 81 -11.83 0.72 20.27
N ARG A 82 -12.64 1.75 20.53
CA ARG A 82 -12.37 3.13 20.10
C ARG A 82 -11.10 3.72 20.72
N ASP A 83 -10.71 3.25 21.90
CA ASP A 83 -9.54 3.70 22.66
C ASP A 83 -8.27 2.88 22.37
N ILE A 84 -8.36 1.83 21.55
CA ILE A 84 -7.22 1.00 21.16
C ILE A 84 -6.60 1.57 19.87
N PRO A 85 -5.30 1.95 19.86
CA PRO A 85 -4.62 2.43 18.66
C PRO A 85 -4.64 1.42 17.51
N ILE A 86 -4.53 1.90 16.27
CA ILE A 86 -4.43 1.06 15.07
C ILE A 86 -3.05 1.26 14.44
N ASP A 87 -2.35 0.17 14.21
CA ASP A 87 -1.11 0.11 13.44
C ASP A 87 -1.38 -0.60 12.12
N LEU A 88 -1.32 0.12 11.00
CA LEU A 88 -1.53 -0.43 9.66
C LEU A 88 -0.21 -0.59 8.93
N ILE A 89 0.17 -1.83 8.60
CA ILE A 89 1.30 -2.13 7.73
C ILE A 89 0.84 -2.05 6.28
N LEU A 90 1.39 -1.12 5.51
CA LEU A 90 0.93 -0.77 4.18
C LEU A 90 2.04 -0.93 3.14
N HIS A 91 1.83 -1.85 2.20
CA HIS A 91 2.71 -2.04 1.04
C HIS A 91 1.87 -2.29 -0.20
N THR A 92 1.71 -1.30 -1.06
CA THR A 92 0.77 -1.40 -2.17
C THR A 92 1.10 -0.48 -3.34
N PRO A 93 0.92 -0.93 -4.59
CA PRO A 93 1.05 -0.08 -5.77
C PRO A 93 -0.18 0.81 -5.97
N GLY A 94 -1.13 0.79 -5.04
CA GLY A 94 -2.40 1.50 -5.13
C GLY A 94 -3.52 0.58 -5.60
N GLY A 95 -4.55 1.16 -6.20
CA GLY A 95 -5.71 0.43 -6.68
C GLY A 95 -6.93 1.31 -6.81
N LEU A 96 -8.10 0.73 -6.53
CA LEU A 96 -9.37 1.42 -6.67
C LEU A 96 -9.47 2.58 -5.67
N VAL A 97 -9.59 3.80 -6.20
CA VAL A 97 -9.68 5.04 -5.39
C VAL A 97 -10.82 4.97 -4.38
N LEU A 98 -12.00 4.49 -4.78
CA LEU A 98 -13.15 4.33 -3.88
C LEU A 98 -12.82 3.49 -2.63
N ALA A 99 -12.14 2.36 -2.82
CA ALA A 99 -11.76 1.46 -1.73
C ALA A 99 -10.74 2.12 -0.80
N ALA A 100 -9.73 2.79 -1.37
CA ALA A 100 -8.73 3.53 -0.61
C ALA A 100 -9.35 4.66 0.21
N GLU A 101 -10.27 5.45 -0.37
CA GLU A 101 -10.97 6.52 0.34
C GLU A 101 -11.83 5.99 1.50
N GLN A 102 -12.51 4.85 1.32
CA GLN A 102 -13.28 4.23 2.39
C GLN A 102 -12.40 3.84 3.58
N ILE A 103 -11.25 3.24 3.31
CA ILE A 103 -10.27 2.88 4.34
C ILE A 103 -9.77 4.15 5.03
N ALA A 104 -9.29 5.12 4.26
CA ALA A 104 -8.73 6.38 4.77
C ALA A 104 -9.73 7.11 5.69
N ARG A 105 -10.98 7.27 5.24
CA ARG A 105 -12.04 7.92 6.03
C ARG A 105 -12.42 7.15 7.28
N ALA A 106 -12.31 5.83 7.29
CA ALA A 106 -12.58 5.03 8.49
C ALA A 106 -11.45 5.16 9.51
N LEU A 107 -10.19 5.18 9.05
CA LEU A 107 -9.02 5.43 9.90
C LEU A 107 -9.09 6.83 10.53
N THR A 108 -9.38 7.88 9.75
CA THR A 108 -9.52 9.25 10.28
C THR A 108 -10.63 9.39 11.32
N LYS A 109 -11.67 8.55 11.28
CA LYS A 109 -12.76 8.57 12.26
C LYS A 109 -12.46 7.76 13.53
N HIS A 110 -11.39 6.97 13.53
CA HIS A 110 -10.99 6.21 14.70
C HIS A 110 -10.51 7.17 15.79
N ALA A 111 -10.88 6.92 17.05
CA ALA A 111 -10.66 7.90 18.11
C ALA A 111 -9.25 7.81 18.74
N ALA A 112 -8.68 6.61 18.79
CA ALA A 112 -7.31 6.40 19.21
C ALA A 112 -6.33 6.60 18.05
N LYS A 113 -5.04 6.72 18.41
CA LYS A 113 -3.96 6.97 17.46
C LYS A 113 -3.93 5.94 16.32
N VAL A 114 -3.77 6.42 15.09
CA VAL A 114 -3.51 5.61 13.90
C VAL A 114 -2.08 5.82 13.44
N THR A 115 -1.31 4.73 13.35
CA THR A 115 0.03 4.71 12.76
C THR A 115 0.00 3.91 11.46
N VAL A 116 0.57 4.44 10.38
CA VAL A 116 0.78 3.69 9.14
C VAL A 116 2.26 3.40 8.96
N PHE A 117 2.63 2.12 8.84
CA PHE A 117 3.98 1.67 8.55
C PHE A 117 4.15 1.41 7.06
N VAL A 118 5.10 2.06 6.41
CA VAL A 118 5.44 1.90 4.99
C VAL A 118 6.85 1.29 4.87
N PRO A 119 6.98 -0.05 4.78
CA PRO A 119 8.29 -0.69 4.77
C PRO A 119 9.02 -0.56 3.43
N HIS A 120 8.32 -0.31 2.32
CA HIS A 120 8.97 -0.13 1.01
C HIS A 120 8.26 0.91 0.13
N TYR A 121 6.95 0.81 -0.07
CA TYR A 121 6.22 1.83 -0.82
C TYR A 121 4.72 1.77 -0.56
N ALA A 122 4.06 2.92 -0.68
CA ALA A 122 2.61 3.04 -0.75
C ALA A 122 2.28 4.06 -1.85
N MET A 123 1.75 3.61 -2.99
CA MET A 123 1.50 4.47 -4.15
C MET A 123 0.02 4.76 -4.31
N SER A 124 -0.32 5.90 -4.92
CA SER A 124 -1.70 6.23 -5.33
C SER A 124 -2.69 6.06 -4.18
N GLY A 125 -3.68 5.16 -4.28
CA GLY A 125 -4.61 4.85 -3.18
C GLY A 125 -3.92 4.49 -1.84
N GLY A 126 -2.72 3.90 -1.87
CA GLY A 126 -1.93 3.67 -0.67
C GLY A 126 -1.50 4.97 0.02
N THR A 127 -1.08 5.98 -0.74
CA THR A 127 -0.78 7.31 -0.19
C THR A 127 -2.02 7.92 0.45
N LEU A 128 -3.20 7.83 -0.18
CA LEU A 128 -4.45 8.31 0.43
C LEU A 128 -4.72 7.66 1.79
N ILE A 129 -4.47 6.35 1.92
CA ILE A 129 -4.60 5.65 3.20
C ILE A 129 -3.56 6.14 4.20
N ALA A 130 -2.30 6.35 3.79
CA ALA A 130 -1.24 6.84 4.66
C ALA A 130 -1.52 8.24 5.20
N LEU A 131 -2.06 9.15 4.37
CA LEU A 131 -2.41 10.52 4.77
C LEU A 131 -3.50 10.58 5.85
N ALA A 132 -4.28 9.50 6.02
CA ALA A 132 -5.27 9.41 7.08
C ALA A 132 -4.66 9.29 8.49
N ALA A 133 -3.42 8.78 8.59
CA ALA A 133 -2.75 8.42 9.84
C ALA A 133 -2.21 9.62 10.61
N ASP A 134 -2.21 9.52 11.94
CA ASP A 134 -1.61 10.53 12.82
C ASP A 134 -0.08 10.53 12.73
N GLU A 135 0.50 9.37 12.39
CA GLU A 135 1.92 9.18 12.17
C GLU A 135 2.15 8.21 11.01
N ILE A 136 3.07 8.55 10.10
CA ILE A 136 3.51 7.70 9.01
C ILE A 136 4.96 7.31 9.29
N VAL A 137 5.19 6.02 9.55
CA VAL A 137 6.52 5.47 9.84
C VAL A 137 7.04 4.78 8.59
N MET A 138 8.04 5.37 7.94
CA MET A 138 8.59 4.90 6.66
C MET A 138 9.96 4.27 6.88
N ASP A 139 10.30 3.19 6.17
CA ASP A 139 11.71 2.83 6.00
C ASP A 139 12.45 4.01 5.35
N GLU A 140 13.74 4.19 5.65
CA GLU A 140 14.53 5.31 5.11
C GLU A 140 14.54 5.35 3.57
N ASN A 141 14.40 4.20 2.93
CA ASN A 141 14.34 4.04 1.48
C ASN A 141 12.92 3.80 0.95
N ALA A 142 11.90 3.89 1.82
CA ALA A 142 10.53 3.79 1.38
C ALA A 142 10.04 5.07 0.71
N VAL A 143 9.02 4.91 -0.13
CA VAL A 143 8.45 6.01 -0.91
C VAL A 143 6.94 6.04 -0.83
N LEU A 144 6.36 7.25 -0.85
CA LEU A 144 4.96 7.45 -1.18
C LEU A 144 4.82 7.76 -2.67
N GLY A 145 3.63 7.58 -3.22
CA GLY A 145 3.31 8.00 -4.59
C GLY A 145 2.38 9.21 -4.65
N PRO A 146 2.32 9.91 -5.79
CA PRO A 146 1.25 10.87 -6.07
C PRO A 146 -0.13 10.21 -6.03
N VAL A 147 -1.16 11.03 -5.88
CA VAL A 147 -2.58 10.57 -5.87
C VAL A 147 -3.35 11.14 -7.05
N ASP A 148 -2.65 11.65 -8.07
CA ASP A 148 -3.25 12.22 -9.26
C ASP A 148 -4.16 11.19 -9.96
N PRO A 149 -5.39 11.57 -10.33
CA PRO A 149 -6.33 10.63 -10.91
C PRO A 149 -5.93 10.27 -12.35
N GLN A 150 -6.07 8.99 -12.67
CA GLN A 150 -5.85 8.43 -13.99
C GLN A 150 -7.20 8.06 -14.62
N LEU A 151 -7.46 8.52 -15.85
CA LEU A 151 -8.64 8.17 -16.64
C LEU A 151 -8.20 7.22 -17.75
N GLY A 152 -8.50 5.94 -17.57
CA GLY A 152 -7.97 4.91 -18.46
C GLY A 152 -6.45 4.85 -18.38
N GLN A 153 -5.77 5.14 -19.49
CA GLN A 153 -4.29 5.17 -19.57
C GLN A 153 -3.73 6.59 -19.57
N HIS A 154 -4.55 7.60 -19.25
CA HIS A 154 -4.19 9.00 -19.37
C HIS A 154 -4.29 9.73 -18.03
N PRO A 155 -3.25 10.49 -17.63
CA PRO A 155 -3.35 11.36 -16.46
C PRO A 155 -4.40 12.44 -16.68
N ALA A 156 -5.24 12.68 -15.66
CA ALA A 156 -6.28 13.71 -15.72
C ALA A 156 -5.71 15.09 -16.07
N ALA A 157 -4.58 15.45 -15.45
CA ALA A 157 -3.91 16.73 -15.72
C ALA A 157 -3.43 16.87 -17.17
N SER A 158 -2.97 15.76 -17.78
CA SER A 158 -2.56 15.75 -19.19
C SER A 158 -3.74 15.96 -20.14
N ILE A 159 -4.90 15.35 -19.84
CA ILE A 159 -6.13 15.56 -20.62
C ILE A 159 -6.52 17.05 -20.60
N LEU A 160 -6.52 17.67 -19.41
CA LEU A 160 -6.83 19.11 -19.28
C LEU A 160 -5.84 19.99 -20.03
N SER A 161 -4.55 19.63 -20.05
CA SER A 161 -3.53 20.41 -20.76
C SER A 161 -3.76 20.48 -22.27
N VAL A 162 -4.51 19.55 -22.86
CA VAL A 162 -4.88 19.59 -24.29
C VAL A 162 -5.80 20.77 -24.57
N LEU A 163 -6.74 21.07 -23.66
CA LEU A 163 -7.70 22.17 -23.79
C LEU A 163 -7.02 23.54 -23.71
N GLU A 164 -5.88 23.63 -23.01
CA GLU A 164 -5.07 24.85 -22.93
C GLU A 164 -4.21 25.07 -24.18
N ARG A 165 -3.87 23.99 -24.88
CA ARG A 165 -2.90 23.99 -25.99
C ARG A 165 -3.54 24.03 -27.38
N LYS A 166 -4.80 23.59 -27.50
CA LYS A 166 -5.52 23.53 -28.77
C LYS A 166 -6.84 24.31 -28.69
N PRO A 167 -7.27 24.99 -29.77
CA PRO A 167 -8.60 25.58 -29.81
C PRO A 167 -9.66 24.47 -29.69
N LEU A 168 -10.75 24.73 -28.96
CA LEU A 168 -11.81 23.74 -28.70
C LEU A 168 -12.39 23.13 -29.99
N SER A 169 -12.43 23.89 -31.08
CA SER A 169 -12.91 23.43 -32.39
C SER A 169 -12.04 22.34 -33.05
N GLU A 170 -10.81 22.14 -32.57
CA GLU A 170 -9.87 21.12 -33.06
C GLU A 170 -9.74 19.91 -32.10
N ILE A 171 -10.56 19.86 -31.06
CA ILE A 171 -10.59 18.79 -30.07
C ILE A 171 -11.86 17.97 -30.31
N ASP A 172 -11.72 16.64 -30.35
CA ASP A 172 -12.84 15.73 -30.51
C ASP A 172 -13.72 15.70 -29.25
N ASP A 173 -15.00 15.36 -29.44
CA ASP A 173 -16.00 15.33 -28.37
C ASP A 173 -15.63 14.36 -27.24
N GLU A 174 -14.98 13.25 -27.55
CA GLU A 174 -14.56 12.26 -26.55
C GLU A 174 -13.50 12.88 -25.61
N THR A 175 -12.49 13.56 -26.14
CA THR A 175 -11.50 14.29 -25.35
C THR A 175 -12.15 15.39 -24.49
N LEU A 176 -13.13 16.12 -25.03
CA LEU A 176 -13.86 17.13 -24.25
C LEU A 176 -14.67 16.52 -23.10
N MET A 177 -15.33 15.38 -23.34
CA MET A 177 -16.03 14.62 -22.28
C MET A 177 -15.05 14.09 -21.24
N MET A 178 -13.90 13.55 -21.66
CA MET A 178 -12.87 13.10 -20.73
C MET A 178 -12.30 14.26 -19.90
N ALA A 179 -12.15 15.44 -20.49
CA ALA A 179 -11.67 16.63 -19.78
C ALA A 179 -12.63 17.05 -18.66
N ASP A 180 -13.94 17.03 -18.90
CA ASP A 180 -14.94 17.25 -17.86
C ASP A 180 -14.83 16.23 -16.71
N ILE A 181 -14.64 14.94 -17.02
CA ILE A 181 -14.43 13.91 -16.00
C ILE A 181 -13.10 14.12 -15.27
N ALA A 182 -12.04 14.50 -15.98
CA ALA A 182 -10.71 14.76 -15.44
C ALA A 182 -10.72 15.92 -14.43
N GLU A 183 -11.40 17.01 -14.77
CA GLU A 183 -11.57 18.15 -13.85
C GLU A 183 -12.31 17.74 -12.58
N LYS A 184 -13.40 16.96 -12.72
CA LYS A 184 -14.15 16.42 -11.58
C LYS A 184 -13.28 15.52 -10.71
N ALA A 185 -12.52 14.63 -11.32
CA ALA A 185 -11.65 13.69 -10.62
C ALA A 185 -10.57 14.41 -9.81
N ILE A 186 -9.85 15.37 -10.43
CA ILE A 186 -8.82 16.18 -9.73
C ILE A 186 -9.45 16.92 -8.56
N ARG A 187 -10.60 17.58 -8.76
CA ARG A 187 -11.30 18.31 -7.69
C ARG A 187 -11.71 17.39 -6.55
N GLN A 188 -12.22 16.20 -6.85
CA GLN A 188 -12.65 15.23 -5.84
C GLN A 188 -11.46 14.71 -5.02
N VAL A 189 -10.37 14.32 -5.68
CA VAL A 189 -9.15 13.85 -5.01
C VAL A 189 -8.54 14.95 -4.15
N LYS A 190 -8.39 16.18 -4.68
CA LYS A 190 -7.88 17.33 -3.90
C LYS A 190 -8.70 17.55 -2.64
N ARG A 191 -10.04 17.54 -2.77
CA ARG A 191 -10.94 17.66 -1.62
C ARG A 191 -10.70 16.53 -0.61
N THR A 192 -10.60 15.28 -1.05
CA THR A 192 -10.32 14.15 -0.16
C THR A 192 -8.98 14.35 0.57
N VAL A 193 -7.91 14.74 -0.13
CA VAL A 193 -6.60 14.98 0.50
C VAL A 193 -6.69 16.11 1.54
N CYS A 194 -7.31 17.25 1.20
CA CYS A 194 -7.53 18.33 2.15
C CYS A 194 -8.30 17.85 3.40
N GLU A 195 -9.35 17.05 3.20
CA GLU A 195 -10.15 16.48 4.30
C GLU A 195 -9.35 15.56 5.21
N LEU A 196 -8.42 14.76 4.67
CA LEU A 196 -7.58 13.85 5.47
C LEU A 196 -6.50 14.60 6.28
N LEU A 197 -6.02 15.73 5.74
CA LEU A 197 -4.92 16.52 6.31
C LEU A 197 -5.38 17.66 7.22
N ARG A 198 -6.66 18.06 7.18
CA ARG A 198 -7.18 19.22 7.91
C ARG A 198 -6.90 19.24 9.42
N ASP A 199 -6.84 18.07 10.05
CA ASP A 199 -6.62 17.95 11.50
C ASP A 199 -5.13 17.78 11.84
N LYS A 200 -4.26 17.71 10.83
CA LYS A 200 -2.82 17.43 10.94
C LYS A 200 -1.95 18.63 10.56
N MET A 201 -2.50 19.58 9.81
CA MET A 201 -1.81 20.80 9.39
C MET A 201 -2.81 21.94 9.11
N PRO A 202 -2.36 23.21 9.05
CA PRO A 202 -3.21 24.34 8.67
C PRO A 202 -3.91 24.11 7.32
N VAL A 203 -5.10 24.68 7.15
CA VAL A 203 -5.95 24.46 5.97
C VAL A 203 -5.23 24.88 4.68
N GLU A 204 -4.55 26.02 4.70
CA GLU A 204 -3.79 26.54 3.56
C GLU A 204 -2.68 25.55 3.16
N ARG A 205 -1.98 24.98 4.16
CA ARG A 205 -0.95 23.97 3.91
C ARG A 205 -1.54 22.67 3.38
N ALA A 206 -2.69 22.25 3.90
CA ALA A 206 -3.39 21.06 3.40
C ALA A 206 -3.81 21.24 1.93
N GLU A 207 -4.26 22.44 1.54
CA GLU A 207 -4.61 22.77 0.16
C GLU A 207 -3.40 22.76 -0.79
N GLU A 208 -2.26 23.29 -0.35
CA GLU A 208 -1.01 23.22 -1.10
C GLU A 208 -0.53 21.78 -1.32
N VAL A 209 -0.56 20.97 -0.27
CA VAL A 209 -0.18 19.55 -0.34
C VAL A 209 -1.15 18.78 -1.23
N ALA A 210 -2.46 19.02 -1.10
CA ALA A 210 -3.47 18.43 -1.97
C ALA A 210 -3.26 18.80 -3.44
N HIS A 211 -2.94 20.06 -3.73
CA HIS A 211 -2.59 20.49 -5.08
C HIS A 211 -1.35 19.76 -5.59
N THR A 212 -0.29 19.71 -4.80
CA THR A 212 0.98 19.08 -5.19
C THR A 212 0.81 17.60 -5.50
N LEU A 213 0.07 16.87 -4.66
CA LEU A 213 -0.11 15.42 -4.80
C LEU A 213 -1.10 15.02 -5.91
N ALA A 214 -2.07 15.87 -6.26
CA ALA A 214 -3.20 15.48 -7.12
C ALA A 214 -3.27 16.20 -8.49
N SER A 215 -2.60 17.34 -8.67
CA SER A 215 -2.73 18.16 -9.88
C SER A 215 -1.75 17.81 -11.00
N GLY A 216 -1.07 16.66 -10.93
CA GLY A 216 -0.08 16.26 -11.95
C GLY A 216 1.20 17.10 -11.95
N VAL A 217 1.61 17.63 -10.78
CA VAL A 217 2.94 18.23 -10.59
C VAL A 217 4.05 17.20 -10.87
N TRP A 218 3.75 15.94 -10.55
CA TRP A 218 4.61 14.79 -10.78
C TRP A 218 3.95 13.77 -11.69
N THR A 219 4.77 12.89 -12.29
CA THR A 219 4.27 11.67 -12.96
C THR A 219 3.73 10.70 -11.91
N HIS A 220 2.81 9.82 -12.30
CA HIS A 220 2.13 8.93 -11.34
C HIS A 220 3.06 7.95 -10.61
N ASP A 221 4.25 7.69 -11.16
CA ASP A 221 5.29 6.81 -10.62
C ASP A 221 6.38 7.56 -9.83
N TYR A 222 6.24 8.87 -9.63
CA TYR A 222 7.23 9.67 -8.93
C TYR A 222 7.43 9.19 -7.47
N PRO A 223 8.65 8.83 -7.07
CA PRO A 223 8.92 8.35 -5.72
C PRO A 223 9.06 9.52 -4.75
N ILE A 224 8.03 9.79 -3.95
CA ILE A 224 8.08 10.79 -2.88
C ILE A 224 8.86 10.19 -1.70
N THR A 225 10.09 10.65 -1.54
CA THR A 225 11.01 10.17 -0.50
C THR A 225 10.62 10.65 0.91
N VAL A 226 11.24 10.07 1.94
CA VAL A 226 11.09 10.52 3.34
C VAL A 226 11.36 12.02 3.52
N SER A 227 12.40 12.54 2.86
CA SER A 227 12.73 13.97 2.89
C SER A 227 11.65 14.83 2.28
N GLU A 228 11.16 14.49 1.09
CA GLU A 228 10.11 15.25 0.41
C GLU A 228 8.78 15.17 1.18
N ALA A 229 8.44 14.00 1.73
CA ALA A 229 7.26 13.83 2.57
C ALA A 229 7.32 14.71 3.83
N ARG A 230 8.51 14.88 4.44
CA ARG A 230 8.74 15.83 5.54
C ARG A 230 8.63 17.28 5.09
N GLU A 231 9.16 17.63 3.91
CA GLU A 231 9.03 18.97 3.33
C GLU A 231 7.57 19.33 3.04
N LEU A 232 6.75 18.36 2.63
CA LEU A 232 5.29 18.51 2.52
C LEU A 232 4.60 18.78 3.88
N GLY A 233 5.29 18.53 5.00
CA GLY A 233 4.77 18.72 6.36
C GLY A 233 4.00 17.50 6.88
N LEU A 234 4.20 16.32 6.28
CA LEU A 234 3.59 15.09 6.75
C LEU A 234 4.27 14.60 8.05
N PRO A 235 3.54 13.91 8.95
CA PRO A 235 4.07 13.44 10.23
C PRO A 235 4.94 12.18 10.05
N ILE A 236 6.14 12.36 9.48
CA ILE A 236 7.02 11.25 9.09
C ILE A 236 8.03 10.88 10.19
N SER A 237 8.00 9.62 10.60
CA SER A 237 9.05 8.95 11.38
C SER A 237 9.78 7.90 10.53
N THR A 238 11.03 7.59 10.90
CA THR A 238 11.82 6.51 10.26
C THR A 238 12.12 5.35 11.21
N GLU A 239 11.47 5.32 12.38
CA GLU A 239 11.68 4.29 13.42
C GLU A 239 10.82 3.04 13.16
N VAL A 240 11.04 2.38 12.02
CA VAL A 240 10.35 1.13 11.67
C VAL A 240 10.81 0.00 12.61
N PRO A 241 9.90 -0.67 13.35
CA PRO A 241 10.26 -1.82 14.17
C PRO A 241 10.75 -3.02 13.35
N GLU A 242 11.73 -3.76 13.86
CA GLU A 242 12.27 -4.97 13.22
C GLU A 242 11.17 -6.02 12.93
N GLU A 243 10.16 -6.11 13.78
CA GLU A 243 9.02 -7.01 13.57
C GLU A 243 8.29 -6.75 12.25
N ILE A 244 8.29 -5.51 11.75
CA ILE A 244 7.69 -5.17 10.44
C ILE A 244 8.46 -5.85 9.31
N TYR A 245 9.80 -5.81 9.33
CA TYR A 245 10.61 -6.50 8.31
C TYR A 245 10.42 -8.02 8.38
N GLN A 246 10.33 -8.58 9.59
CA GLN A 246 10.04 -10.00 9.79
C GLN A 246 8.68 -10.39 9.24
N ILE A 247 7.64 -9.57 9.47
CA ILE A 247 6.31 -9.77 8.89
C ILE A 247 6.41 -9.72 7.37
N MET A 248 7.07 -8.70 6.78
CA MET A 248 7.23 -8.57 5.33
C MET A 248 7.94 -9.76 4.68
N ALA A 249 8.89 -10.39 5.38
CA ALA A 249 9.58 -11.60 4.91
C ALA A 249 8.63 -12.82 4.78
N LEU A 250 7.52 -12.85 5.52
CA LEU A 250 6.50 -13.90 5.44
C LEU A 250 5.51 -13.71 4.29
N TYR A 251 5.61 -12.64 3.50
CA TYR A 251 4.78 -12.40 2.30
C TYR A 251 5.58 -12.47 1.00
N PRO A 252 6.39 -13.50 0.73
CA PRO A 252 7.34 -13.47 -0.39
C PRO A 252 6.67 -13.14 -1.72
N GLN A 253 7.32 -12.31 -2.55
CA GLN A 253 6.94 -12.21 -3.96
C GLN A 253 7.03 -13.62 -4.56
N THR A 254 6.04 -14.03 -5.37
CA THR A 254 6.12 -15.36 -5.97
C THR A 254 7.37 -15.44 -6.83
N ALA A 255 8.25 -16.37 -6.45
CA ALA A 255 9.52 -16.55 -7.12
C ALA A 255 9.27 -16.96 -8.57
N GLN A 256 9.72 -16.14 -9.52
CA GLN A 256 10.28 -16.72 -10.74
C GLN A 256 11.32 -17.77 -10.31
N ARG A 257 11.47 -18.86 -11.07
CA ARG A 257 12.32 -20.02 -10.69
C ARG A 257 13.75 -19.65 -10.25
N ARG A 258 14.23 -18.45 -10.57
CA ARG A 258 15.38 -17.78 -9.94
C ARG A 258 15.01 -16.34 -9.58
N PRO A 259 15.41 -15.84 -8.39
CA PRO A 259 15.21 -14.44 -8.05
C PRO A 259 16.07 -13.54 -8.95
N SER A 260 15.59 -12.35 -9.28
CA SER A 260 16.35 -11.36 -10.07
C SER A 260 17.53 -10.76 -9.29
N VAL A 261 17.53 -10.90 -7.97
CA VAL A 261 18.58 -10.41 -7.05
C VAL A 261 18.90 -11.50 -6.04
N GLU A 262 20.19 -11.80 -5.86
CA GLU A 262 20.67 -12.80 -4.90
C GLU A 262 21.62 -12.18 -3.87
N TYR A 263 21.39 -12.51 -2.60
CA TYR A 263 22.26 -12.15 -1.49
C TYR A 263 22.06 -13.15 -0.34
N ILE A 264 23.01 -13.21 0.59
CA ILE A 264 22.85 -14.01 1.81
C ILE A 264 21.97 -13.22 2.79
N PRO A 265 20.79 -13.72 3.18
CA PRO A 265 19.86 -13.00 4.06
C PRO A 265 20.30 -13.12 5.53
N ALA A 266 21.53 -12.70 5.82
CA ALA A 266 22.10 -12.64 7.16
C ALA A 266 22.86 -11.31 7.33
N PRO A 267 22.79 -10.68 8.52
CA PRO A 267 23.56 -9.47 8.80
C PRO A 267 25.05 -9.66 8.52
N ARG A 268 25.67 -8.68 7.86
CA ARG A 268 27.11 -8.62 7.64
C ARG A 268 27.73 -7.66 8.64
N SER A 269 28.59 -8.16 9.52
CA SER A 269 29.53 -7.32 10.27
C SER A 269 30.90 -7.36 9.60
N ARG A 270 31.70 -6.29 9.73
CA ARG A 270 33.14 -6.40 9.46
C ARG A 270 33.68 -7.44 10.42
N GLN A 271 34.23 -8.53 9.91
CA GLN A 271 35.10 -9.38 10.72
C GLN A 271 36.29 -8.51 11.12
N SER A 272 36.43 -8.27 12.41
CA SER A 272 37.69 -7.75 12.96
C SER A 272 38.75 -8.79 12.63
N SER A 273 39.53 -8.55 11.59
CA SER A 273 40.72 -9.33 11.30
C SER A 273 41.68 -9.13 12.48
N VAL A 274 41.80 -10.17 13.30
CA VAL A 274 42.85 -10.34 14.31
C VAL A 274 44.16 -10.62 13.60
#